data_AF-A0A5K0XJ36-F1
#
_entry.id   AF-A0A5K0XJ36-F1
#
_cell.length_a   1.000
_cell.length_b   1.000
_cell.length_c   1.000
_cell.angle_alpha   90.00
_cell.angle_beta   90.00
_cell.angle_gamma   90.00
#
_symmetry.space_group_name_H-M   'P 1'
#
loop_
_entity.id
_entity.type
_entity.pdbx_description
1 polymer ?
#
loop_
_entity_poly.entity_id
_entity_poly.type
_entity_poly.pdbx_seq_one_letter_code
_entity_poly.pdbx_strand_id
1 'polypeptide(L)'
;MASSTTLSSPSSFLGFSSYSSSSSNSASVGFFRPSPLKPNKISISFPRKRVYFRPSSSISGPAIEKEVPQSERPDSFLRDGEAPASDSSSVRGRFEKMIREVQDKVCAAIEAVDGCRFKEDVWSRPGGGGGISRVLQDGNVWEKAGVNVSVVYGMMPPDAYRAATAGTVVNAGPVPFFAAGISS
;
A
#
# COMPACT_ATOMS: atom_id res chain seq x y z
N MET A 1 24.02 -51.17 34.87
CA MET A 1 24.07 -49.90 35.64
C MET A 1 22.84 -49.10 35.26
N ALA A 2 21.92 -48.94 36.22
CA ALA A 2 20.85 -47.94 36.22
C ALA A 2 21.49 -46.52 36.29
N SER A 3 20.85 -45.41 35.92
CA SER A 3 19.60 -44.94 36.52
C SER A 3 18.86 -43.91 35.68
N SER A 4 17.54 -44.07 35.67
CA SER A 4 16.49 -43.11 35.33
C SER A 4 16.35 -42.03 36.39
N THR A 5 15.82 -40.84 36.07
CA THR A 5 14.84 -40.16 36.94
C THR A 5 13.98 -39.16 36.17
N THR A 6 12.66 -39.34 36.27
CA THR A 6 11.55 -38.50 35.82
C THR A 6 10.93 -37.79 37.04
N LEU A 7 10.46 -36.53 36.91
CA LEU A 7 9.42 -35.94 37.78
C LEU A 7 8.76 -34.79 36.98
N SER A 8 7.48 -34.85 36.59
CA SER A 8 6.21 -34.85 37.36
C SER A 8 5.70 -33.43 37.67
N SER A 9 4.69 -32.99 36.92
CA SER A 9 3.69 -31.99 37.33
C SER A 9 2.90 -32.48 38.56
N PRO A 10 2.14 -31.63 39.28
CA PRO A 10 0.73 -31.46 38.91
C PRO A 10 0.09 -30.07 39.21
N SER A 11 -1.11 -29.95 38.69
CA SER A 11 -2.09 -28.87 38.70
C SER A 11 -2.78 -28.61 40.06
N SER A 12 -3.52 -27.49 40.12
CA SER A 12 -4.90 -27.36 40.65
C SER A 12 -5.15 -26.44 41.88
N PHE A 13 -5.87 -25.35 41.59
CA PHE A 13 -7.20 -24.98 42.14
C PHE A 13 -7.40 -24.30 43.52
N LEU A 14 -8.26 -23.26 43.44
CA LEU A 14 -9.27 -22.74 44.40
C LEU A 14 -8.83 -21.82 45.55
N GLY A 15 -9.65 -20.79 45.80
CA GLY A 15 -9.84 -20.26 47.16
C GLY A 15 -10.32 -18.82 47.29
N PHE A 16 -11.64 -18.64 47.35
CA PHE A 16 -12.36 -17.42 47.72
C PHE A 16 -12.20 -17.07 49.23
N SER A 17 -12.32 -15.78 49.57
CA SER A 17 -13.13 -15.19 50.66
C SER A 17 -12.45 -14.19 51.61
N SER A 18 -12.99 -12.96 51.56
CA SER A 18 -13.59 -12.14 52.65
C SER A 18 -12.80 -11.81 53.93
N TYR A 19 -12.79 -10.51 54.29
CA TYR A 19 -13.13 -9.92 55.61
C TYR A 19 -13.13 -8.36 55.43
N SER A 20 -14.26 -7.65 55.55
CA SER A 20 -14.82 -6.95 56.75
C SER A 20 -13.82 -6.05 57.50
N SER A 21 -14.09 -4.87 58.06
CA SER A 21 -15.13 -3.81 58.10
C SER A 21 -14.61 -2.79 59.15
N SER A 22 -14.94 -1.49 59.05
CA SER A 22 -15.11 -0.51 60.17
C SER A 22 -15.51 0.86 59.60
N SER A 23 -16.74 1.34 59.79
CA SER A 23 -17.23 2.26 60.88
C SER A 23 -16.57 3.65 60.83
N SER A 24 -17.24 4.80 60.94
CA SER A 24 -18.63 5.22 61.17
C SER A 24 -18.63 6.75 61.10
N ASN A 25 -19.69 7.42 60.60
CA ASN A 25 -20.27 8.56 61.32
C ASN A 25 -21.62 9.02 60.74
N SER A 26 -22.48 9.34 61.70
CA SER A 26 -23.88 9.71 61.64
C SER A 26 -24.12 11.10 61.03
N ALA A 27 -25.19 11.25 60.25
CA ALA A 27 -26.11 12.40 60.36
C ALA A 27 -27.37 12.19 59.51
N SER A 28 -28.47 12.67 60.08
CA SER A 28 -29.88 12.51 59.76
C SER A 28 -30.40 13.23 58.50
N VAL A 29 -31.34 12.54 57.85
CA VAL A 29 -32.65 13.01 57.33
C VAL A 29 -32.67 14.13 56.27
N GLY A 30 -33.20 13.77 55.10
CA GLY A 30 -33.78 14.71 54.14
C GLY A 30 -34.42 13.97 52.96
N PHE A 31 -35.70 13.65 53.06
CA PHE A 31 -36.49 13.20 51.91
C PHE A 31 -36.69 14.39 50.95
N PHE A 32 -35.85 14.48 49.91
CA PHE A 32 -36.06 15.40 48.79
C PHE A 32 -36.44 14.62 47.54
N ARG A 33 -37.69 14.82 47.12
CA ARG A 33 -38.30 14.26 45.91
C ARG A 33 -37.74 15.02 44.69
N PRO A 34 -36.97 14.42 43.76
CA PRO A 34 -36.51 15.13 42.59
C PRO A 34 -37.62 15.23 41.55
N SER A 35 -37.91 16.46 41.11
CA SER A 35 -38.75 16.78 39.95
C SER A 35 -38.01 16.43 38.64
N PRO A 36 -38.70 15.97 37.59
CA PRO A 36 -38.05 15.67 36.32
C PRO A 36 -37.63 16.96 35.60
N LEU A 37 -36.33 17.06 35.30
CA LEU A 37 -35.75 18.14 34.51
C LEU A 37 -36.18 18.00 33.03
N LYS A 38 -36.65 19.11 32.45
CA LYS A 38 -37.03 19.19 31.02
C LYS A 38 -35.76 19.14 30.14
N PRO A 39 -35.77 18.44 29.00
CA PRO A 39 -34.64 18.43 28.09
C PRO A 39 -34.50 19.79 27.41
N ASN A 40 -33.35 20.43 27.64
CA ASN A 40 -33.00 21.70 27.00
C ASN A 40 -32.55 21.41 25.56
N LYS A 41 -33.30 21.90 24.56
CA LYS A 41 -32.88 21.81 23.15
C LYS A 41 -31.74 22.80 22.91
N ILE A 42 -30.51 22.30 22.94
CA ILE A 42 -29.34 23.04 22.49
C ILE A 42 -29.35 23.01 20.95
N SER A 43 -29.76 24.12 20.34
CA SER A 43 -29.62 24.35 18.90
C SER A 43 -28.20 24.81 18.61
N ILE A 44 -27.37 23.92 18.05
CA ILE A 44 -26.02 24.27 17.60
C ILE A 44 -26.11 24.70 16.14
N SER A 45 -26.09 26.00 15.89
CA SER A 45 -26.01 26.56 14.54
C SER A 45 -24.54 26.62 14.09
N PHE A 46 -24.16 25.72 13.18
CA PHE A 46 -22.87 25.80 12.50
C PHE A 46 -22.99 26.76 11.30
N PRO A 47 -22.21 27.84 11.21
CA PRO A 47 -22.17 28.65 10.00
C PRO A 47 -21.55 27.82 8.87
N ARG A 48 -22.34 27.48 7.85
CA ARG A 48 -21.82 26.95 6.58
C ARG A 48 -20.95 28.03 5.93
N LYS A 49 -19.64 27.97 6.16
CA LYS A 49 -18.68 28.65 5.29
C LYS A 49 -18.80 28.01 3.91
N ARG A 50 -19.43 28.70 2.97
CA ARG A 50 -19.46 28.35 1.55
C ARG A 50 -18.01 28.37 1.07
N VAL A 51 -17.41 27.19 0.96
CA VAL A 51 -16.12 27.01 0.29
C VAL A 51 -16.35 27.32 -1.18
N TYR A 52 -15.90 28.49 -1.62
CA TYR A 52 -15.77 28.73 -3.05
C TYR A 52 -14.62 27.83 -3.51
N PHE A 53 -14.97 26.76 -4.22
CA PHE A 53 -14.03 26.01 -5.02
C PHE A 53 -13.42 27.01 -6.00
N ARG A 54 -12.22 27.52 -5.70
CA ARG A 54 -11.40 28.17 -6.71
C ARG A 54 -11.08 27.08 -7.72
N PRO A 55 -11.50 27.18 -9.00
CA PRO A 55 -10.94 26.30 -10.01
C PRO A 55 -9.45 26.55 -9.98
N SER A 56 -8.69 25.55 -9.52
CA SER A 56 -7.25 25.58 -9.63
C SER A 56 -6.96 25.73 -11.11
N SER A 57 -6.35 26.86 -11.49
CA SER A 57 -5.62 26.96 -12.74
C SER A 57 -4.79 25.69 -12.85
N SER A 58 -4.96 24.98 -13.95
CA SER A 58 -4.23 23.76 -14.29
C SER A 58 -2.74 24.07 -14.24
N ILE A 59 -2.11 23.74 -13.11
CA ILE A 59 -0.66 23.58 -13.08
C ILE A 59 -0.45 22.33 -13.91
N SER A 60 -0.02 22.52 -15.16
CA SER A 60 0.50 21.43 -15.97
C SER A 60 1.76 20.93 -15.29
N GLY A 61 1.61 19.94 -14.41
CA GLY A 61 2.72 19.06 -14.07
C GLY A 61 3.27 18.43 -15.36
N PRO A 62 4.48 17.87 -15.36
CA PRO A 62 4.96 17.15 -16.53
C PRO A 62 3.96 16.04 -16.81
N ALA A 63 3.22 16.18 -17.91
CA ALA A 63 2.20 15.22 -18.28
C ALA A 63 2.93 13.92 -18.59
N ILE A 64 2.60 12.87 -17.83
CA ILE A 64 2.93 11.52 -18.22
C ILE A 64 2.39 11.32 -19.63
N GLU A 65 3.30 11.12 -20.59
CA GLU A 65 2.94 10.91 -21.98
C GLU A 65 2.02 9.70 -22.13
N LYS A 66 1.15 9.74 -23.14
CA LYS A 66 0.19 8.68 -23.41
C LYS A 66 0.93 7.39 -23.77
N GLU A 67 0.52 6.30 -23.13
CA GLU A 67 1.02 4.95 -23.39
C GLU A 67 0.66 4.49 -24.80
N VAL A 68 1.59 3.77 -25.43
CA VAL A 68 1.42 3.13 -26.73
C VAL A 68 1.29 1.62 -26.50
N PRO A 69 0.14 1.01 -26.82
CA PRO A 69 -0.01 -0.44 -26.76
C PRO A 69 1.00 -1.12 -27.68
N GLN A 70 1.60 -2.20 -27.19
CA GLN A 70 2.54 -3.04 -27.95
C GLN A 70 1.88 -4.38 -28.24
N SER A 71 2.08 -4.90 -29.44
CA SER A 71 1.53 -6.20 -29.85
C SER A 71 2.27 -7.38 -29.23
N GLU A 72 3.57 -7.21 -28.96
CA GLU A 72 4.44 -8.27 -28.48
C GLU A 72 5.22 -7.82 -27.25
N ARG A 73 5.52 -8.78 -26.36
CA ARG A 73 6.32 -8.57 -25.16
C ARG A 73 7.79 -8.41 -25.56
N PRO A 74 8.43 -7.27 -25.29
CA PRO A 74 9.85 -7.09 -25.58
C PRO A 74 10.73 -7.91 -24.62
N ASP A 75 11.94 -8.23 -25.08
CA ASP A 75 12.93 -8.94 -24.27
C ASP A 75 13.46 -8.11 -23.11
N SER A 76 13.43 -6.77 -23.20
CA SER A 76 13.75 -5.85 -22.11
C SER A 76 13.06 -4.50 -22.29
N PHE A 77 12.77 -3.81 -21.18
CA PHE A 77 12.27 -2.43 -21.16
C PHE A 77 13.37 -1.38 -20.90
N LEU A 78 14.64 -1.78 -20.83
CA LEU A 78 15.76 -0.86 -20.65
C LEU A 78 16.05 -0.09 -21.95
N ARG A 79 16.74 1.06 -21.83
CA ARG A 79 17.07 1.93 -22.97
C ARG A 79 18.26 1.39 -23.79
N ASP A 80 18.26 1.67 -25.09
CA ASP A 80 19.39 1.37 -25.98
C ASP A 80 20.68 2.04 -25.48
N GLY A 81 21.74 1.24 -25.27
CA GLY A 81 22.98 1.65 -24.59
C GLY A 81 23.14 1.07 -23.18
N GLU A 82 22.04 0.62 -22.57
CA GLU A 82 22.03 -0.42 -21.53
C GLU A 82 21.74 -1.78 -22.21
N ALA A 83 22.49 -2.07 -23.29
CA ALA A 83 22.17 -3.03 -24.35
C ALA A 83 21.59 -4.40 -23.89
N PRO A 84 20.70 -5.00 -24.70
CA PRO A 84 20.28 -6.38 -24.53
C PRO A 84 21.40 -7.33 -24.96
N ALA A 85 21.51 -8.50 -24.31
CA ALA A 85 22.44 -9.60 -24.61
C ALA A 85 23.89 -9.49 -24.08
N SER A 86 24.05 -9.62 -22.76
CA SER A 86 25.02 -10.54 -22.09
C SER A 86 25.29 -10.12 -20.65
N ASP A 87 25.10 -8.85 -20.33
CA ASP A 87 25.52 -8.33 -19.04
C ASP A 87 24.33 -8.05 -18.11
N SER A 88 23.88 -9.15 -17.50
CA SER A 88 23.24 -9.19 -16.19
C SER A 88 24.04 -8.51 -15.07
N SER A 89 25.01 -7.63 -15.39
CA SER A 89 25.94 -6.97 -14.48
C SER A 89 25.37 -5.69 -13.89
N SER A 90 24.49 -4.97 -14.60
CA SER A 90 23.85 -3.76 -14.08
C SER A 90 22.76 -4.07 -13.06
N VAL A 91 22.69 -3.29 -11.98
CA VAL A 91 21.63 -3.43 -10.95
C VAL A 91 20.23 -3.29 -11.57
N ARG A 92 20.09 -2.40 -12.56
CA ARG A 92 18.83 -2.16 -13.28
C ARG A 92 18.36 -3.40 -14.04
N GLY A 93 19.25 -4.04 -14.82
CA GLY A 93 18.91 -5.25 -15.56
C GLY A 93 18.64 -6.46 -14.67
N ARG A 94 19.39 -6.62 -13.57
CA ARG A 94 19.11 -7.65 -12.56
C ARG A 94 17.72 -7.46 -11.95
N PHE A 95 17.39 -6.23 -11.59
CA PHE A 95 16.12 -5.91 -10.96
C PHE A 95 14.94 -6.08 -11.93
N GLU A 96 15.06 -5.61 -13.18
CA GLU A 96 14.07 -5.79 -14.24
C GLU A 96 13.77 -7.27 -14.49
N LYS A 97 14.82 -8.08 -14.66
CA LYS A 97 14.68 -9.52 -14.85
C LYS A 97 13.98 -10.18 -13.66
N MET A 98 14.39 -9.81 -12.44
CA MET A 98 13.81 -10.37 -11.22
C MET A 98 12.30 -10.05 -11.10
N ILE A 99 11.87 -8.81 -11.29
CA ILE A 99 10.45 -8.45 -11.18
C ILE A 99 9.60 -9.13 -12.27
N ARG A 100 10.14 -9.33 -13.47
CA ARG A 100 9.45 -10.07 -14.56
C ARG A 100 9.28 -11.54 -14.23
N GLU A 101 10.33 -12.19 -13.75
CA GLU A 101 10.26 -13.59 -13.31
C GLU A 101 9.27 -13.76 -12.15
N VAL A 102 9.19 -12.79 -11.23
CA VAL A 102 8.20 -12.82 -10.15
C VAL A 102 6.79 -12.68 -10.70
N GLN A 103 6.53 -11.76 -11.64
CA GLN A 103 5.21 -11.65 -12.29
C GLN A 103 4.82 -12.96 -12.97
N ASP A 104 5.73 -13.59 -13.70
CA ASP A 104 5.50 -14.88 -14.37
C ASP A 104 5.16 -16.00 -13.35
N LYS A 105 5.91 -16.08 -12.24
CA LYS A 105 5.65 -17.08 -11.17
C LYS A 105 4.33 -16.85 -10.46
N VAL A 106 4.00 -15.61 -10.10
CA VAL A 106 2.76 -15.28 -9.39
C VAL A 106 1.56 -15.53 -10.29
N CYS A 107 1.60 -15.10 -11.55
CA CYS A 107 0.52 -15.37 -12.50
C CYS A 107 0.33 -16.87 -12.70
N ALA A 108 1.40 -17.65 -12.94
CA ALA A 108 1.29 -19.09 -13.11
C ALA A 108 0.68 -19.80 -11.88
N ALA A 109 1.03 -19.36 -10.67
CA ALA A 109 0.45 -19.91 -9.44
C ALA A 109 -1.04 -19.59 -9.29
N ILE A 110 -1.47 -18.38 -9.65
CA ILE A 110 -2.88 -17.98 -9.63
C ILE A 110 -3.67 -18.74 -10.71
N GLU A 111 -3.16 -18.84 -11.93
CA GLU A 111 -3.80 -19.59 -13.03
C GLU A 111 -3.95 -21.08 -12.70
N ALA A 112 -2.99 -21.69 -12.01
CA ALA A 112 -3.06 -23.09 -11.60
C ALA A 112 -4.19 -23.37 -10.60
N VAL A 113 -4.55 -22.37 -9.77
CA VAL A 113 -5.63 -22.49 -8.79
C VAL A 113 -6.99 -22.08 -9.38
N ASP A 114 -7.01 -21.03 -10.20
CA ASP A 114 -8.25 -20.49 -10.79
C ASP A 114 -8.73 -21.29 -12.00
N GLY A 115 -7.80 -21.77 -12.84
CA GLY A 115 -8.09 -22.40 -14.13
C GLY A 115 -8.32 -21.42 -15.29
N CYS A 116 -8.56 -20.13 -15.02
CA CYS A 116 -8.56 -19.07 -16.03
C CYS A 116 -7.17 -18.47 -16.23
N ARG A 117 -6.93 -17.84 -17.39
CA ARG A 117 -5.65 -17.21 -17.74
C ARG A 117 -5.70 -15.70 -17.59
N PHE A 118 -4.57 -15.09 -17.29
CA PHE A 118 -4.42 -13.64 -17.34
C PHE A 118 -4.46 -13.15 -18.78
N LYS A 119 -5.13 -12.01 -18.99
CA LYS A 119 -4.97 -11.20 -20.19
C LYS A 119 -3.75 -10.30 -20.00
N GLU A 120 -2.79 -10.42 -20.91
CA GLU A 120 -1.57 -9.60 -20.92
C GLU A 120 -1.73 -8.42 -21.87
N ASP A 121 -1.49 -7.21 -21.34
CA ASP A 121 -1.45 -5.96 -22.08
C ASP A 121 -0.05 -5.34 -21.91
N VAL A 122 0.73 -5.35 -23.00
CA VAL A 122 2.07 -4.77 -23.04
C VAL A 122 1.97 -3.34 -23.57
N TRP A 123 2.73 -2.42 -22.98
CA TRP A 123 2.74 -1.03 -23.41
C TRP A 123 4.13 -0.41 -23.26
N SER A 124 4.38 0.62 -24.06
CA SER A 124 5.59 1.44 -23.98
C SER A 124 5.23 2.92 -23.92
N ARG A 125 6.21 3.77 -23.58
CA ARG A 125 6.03 5.23 -23.57
C ARG A 125 7.14 5.91 -24.37
N PRO A 126 6.83 6.98 -25.14
CA PRO A 126 7.84 7.68 -25.93
C PRO A 126 8.96 8.29 -25.06
N GLY A 127 8.63 8.84 -23.87
CA GLY A 127 9.59 9.31 -22.87
C GLY A 127 10.53 8.22 -22.28
N GLY A 128 10.32 6.97 -22.64
CA GLY A 128 11.15 5.83 -22.31
C GLY A 128 10.56 4.93 -21.23
N GLY A 129 10.83 3.63 -21.38
CA GLY A 129 10.29 2.59 -20.52
C GLY A 129 8.98 2.00 -21.06
N GLY A 130 8.29 1.26 -20.20
CA GLY A 130 7.09 0.53 -20.52
C GLY A 130 6.65 -0.35 -19.36
N GLY A 131 5.76 -1.28 -19.64
CA GLY A 131 5.27 -2.21 -18.66
C GLY A 131 4.44 -3.34 -19.26
N ILE A 132 4.11 -4.27 -18.38
CA ILE A 132 3.26 -5.41 -18.66
C ILE A 132 2.17 -5.43 -17.60
N SER A 133 0.94 -5.21 -18.02
CA SER A 133 -0.22 -5.34 -17.16
C SER A 133 -0.85 -6.71 -17.40
N ARG A 134 -1.04 -7.50 -16.35
CA ARG A 134 -1.77 -8.78 -16.45
C ARG A 134 -3.01 -8.70 -15.60
N VAL A 135 -4.17 -8.93 -16.22
CA VAL A 135 -5.45 -8.90 -15.52
C VAL A 135 -6.22 -10.19 -15.79
N LEU A 136 -6.64 -10.86 -14.72
CA LEU A 136 -7.61 -11.94 -14.73
C LEU A 136 -8.94 -11.37 -14.23
N GLN A 137 -10.02 -11.62 -14.97
CA GLN A 137 -11.37 -11.19 -14.62
C GLN A 137 -12.32 -12.37 -14.78
N ASP A 138 -13.39 -12.39 -13.99
CA ASP A 138 -14.44 -13.41 -14.06
C ASP A 138 -13.87 -14.84 -13.92
N GLY A 139 -12.90 -15.00 -13.01
CA GLY A 139 -12.28 -16.27 -12.68
C GLY A 139 -13.19 -17.17 -11.84
N ASN A 140 -12.78 -18.43 -11.70
CA ASN A 140 -13.55 -19.39 -10.88
C ASN A 140 -13.39 -19.15 -9.37
N VAL A 141 -12.22 -18.65 -8.97
CA VAL A 141 -11.83 -18.35 -7.58
C VAL A 141 -11.72 -16.85 -7.36
N TRP A 142 -11.09 -16.13 -8.29
CA TRP A 142 -10.95 -14.66 -8.22
C TRP A 142 -11.94 -13.95 -9.14
N GLU A 143 -12.74 -13.04 -8.56
CA GLU A 143 -13.55 -12.10 -9.36
C GLU A 143 -12.65 -11.23 -10.24
N LYS A 144 -11.54 -10.75 -9.67
CA LYS A 144 -10.52 -9.98 -10.38
C LYS A 144 -9.16 -10.12 -9.70
N ALA A 145 -8.12 -10.36 -10.49
CA ALA A 145 -6.73 -10.32 -10.06
C ALA A 145 -5.89 -9.51 -11.05
N GLY A 146 -4.94 -8.72 -10.56
CA GLY A 146 -4.04 -7.93 -11.38
C GLY A 146 -2.60 -8.11 -10.92
N VAL A 147 -1.66 -8.25 -11.84
CA VAL A 147 -0.23 -8.21 -11.54
C VAL A 147 0.46 -7.39 -12.61
N ASN A 148 1.01 -6.24 -12.23
CA ASN A 148 1.57 -5.27 -13.15
C ASN A 148 3.06 -5.10 -12.90
N VAL A 149 3.83 -5.02 -13.98
CA VAL A 149 5.25 -4.66 -13.97
C VAL A 149 5.40 -3.37 -14.74
N SER A 150 6.18 -2.44 -14.19
CA SER A 150 6.50 -1.17 -14.84
C SER A 150 7.99 -0.86 -14.72
N VAL A 151 8.55 -0.30 -15.78
CA VAL A 151 9.93 0.17 -15.88
C VAL A 151 9.84 1.53 -16.56
N VAL A 152 10.10 2.60 -15.82
CA VAL A 152 9.87 3.97 -16.28
C VAL A 152 11.17 4.76 -16.17
N TYR A 153 11.44 5.52 -17.23
CA TYR A 153 12.51 6.50 -17.26
C TYR A 153 11.93 7.89 -17.45
N GLY A 154 12.62 8.90 -16.96
CA GLY A 154 12.21 10.28 -17.19
C GLY A 154 13.15 11.30 -16.57
N MET A 155 12.72 12.55 -16.60
CA MET A 155 13.37 13.65 -15.90
C MET A 155 12.51 14.03 -14.69
N MET A 156 13.12 14.17 -13.52
CA MET A 156 12.39 14.56 -12.32
C MET A 156 11.88 16.00 -12.47
N PRO A 157 10.57 16.25 -12.24
CA PRO A 157 10.10 17.62 -12.11
C PRO A 157 10.77 18.30 -10.91
N PRO A 158 10.98 19.62 -10.96
CA PRO A 158 11.55 20.39 -9.86
C PRO A 158 10.85 20.14 -8.52
N ASP A 159 9.52 19.98 -8.53
CA ASP A 159 8.74 19.73 -7.31
C ASP A 159 9.01 18.35 -6.69
N ALA A 160 9.09 17.30 -7.51
CA ALA A 160 9.41 15.95 -7.02
C ALA A 160 10.85 15.87 -6.49
N TYR A 161 11.78 16.55 -7.17
CA TYR A 161 13.17 16.64 -6.73
C TYR A 161 13.29 17.34 -5.36
N ARG A 162 12.57 18.45 -5.16
CA ARG A 162 12.55 19.16 -3.88
C ARG A 162 11.99 18.29 -2.75
N ALA A 163 10.94 17.51 -3.03
CA ALA A 163 10.37 16.57 -2.08
C ALA A 163 11.37 15.44 -1.72
N ALA A 164 12.03 14.85 -2.71
CA ALA A 164 13.02 13.78 -2.50
C ALA A 164 14.25 14.24 -1.71
N THR A 165 14.64 15.51 -1.87
CA THR A 165 15.87 16.08 -1.29
C THR A 165 15.62 16.79 0.05
N ALA A 166 14.40 16.67 0.62
CA ALA A 166 13.96 17.40 1.81
C ALA A 166 14.23 18.92 1.74
N GLY A 167 14.19 19.50 0.54
CA GLY A 167 14.46 20.92 0.30
C GLY A 167 15.92 21.36 0.39
N THR A 168 16.89 20.45 0.53
CA THR A 168 18.30 20.82 0.75
C THR A 168 19.04 21.30 -0.51
N VAL A 169 18.54 21.00 -1.71
CA VAL A 169 19.16 21.39 -2.98
C VAL A 169 18.17 22.25 -3.77
N VAL A 170 18.56 23.51 -4.01
CA VAL A 170 17.68 24.55 -4.56
C VAL A 170 17.77 24.74 -6.08
N ASN A 171 18.80 24.21 -6.73
CA ASN A 171 18.99 24.30 -8.18
C ASN A 171 19.74 23.07 -8.70
N ALA A 172 19.03 21.97 -8.90
CA ALA A 172 19.52 20.91 -9.77
C ALA A 172 18.93 21.17 -11.16
N GLY A 173 19.76 21.09 -12.20
CA GLY A 173 19.27 21.01 -13.58
C GLY A 173 18.40 19.75 -13.80
N PRO A 174 18.04 19.40 -15.04
CA PRO A 174 17.25 18.20 -15.30
C PRO A 174 17.91 16.96 -14.71
N VAL A 175 17.29 16.34 -13.69
CA VAL A 175 17.82 15.13 -13.04
C VAL A 175 17.14 13.90 -13.65
N PRO A 176 17.87 13.02 -14.36
CA PRO A 176 17.30 11.79 -14.88
C PRO A 176 16.96 10.83 -13.74
N PHE A 177 15.84 10.13 -13.85
CA PHE A 177 15.46 9.07 -12.92
C PHE A 177 15.13 7.77 -13.63
N PHE A 178 15.23 6.70 -12.86
CA PHE A 178 14.81 5.34 -13.21
C PHE A 178 13.96 4.81 -12.07
N ALA A 179 12.81 4.24 -12.40
CA ALA A 179 11.95 3.54 -11.46
C ALA A 179 11.48 2.23 -12.10
N ALA A 180 11.59 1.14 -11.37
CA ALA A 180 11.04 -0.14 -11.78
C ALA A 180 10.35 -0.80 -10.58
N GLY A 181 9.33 -1.59 -10.85
CA GLY A 181 8.60 -2.28 -9.79
C GLY A 181 7.53 -3.22 -10.31
N ILE A 182 7.11 -4.10 -9.41
CA ILE A 182 5.97 -5.00 -9.55
C ILE A 182 4.90 -4.60 -8.52
N SER A 183 3.64 -4.64 -8.93
CA SER A 183 2.48 -4.44 -8.06
C SER A 183 1.40 -5.48 -8.34
N SER A 184 0.65 -5.85 -7.31
CA SER A 184 -0.47 -6.80 -7.36
C SER A 184 -1.63 -6.28 -6.53
#